data_AF-A0A3M2AE07-F1
#
_entry.id   AF-A0A3M2AE07-F1
#
_cell.length_a   1.000
_cell.length_b   1.000
_cell.length_c   1.000
_cell.angle_alpha   90.00
_cell.angle_beta   90.00
_cell.angle_gamma   90.00
#
_symmetry.space_group_name_H-M   'P 1'
#
loop_
_entity.id
_entity.type
_entity.pdbx_description
1 polymer ?
#
loop_
_entity_poly.entity_id
_entity_poly.type
_entity_poly.pdbx_seq_one_letter_code
_entity_poly.pdbx_strand_id
1 'polypeptide(L)'
;MTTTQQQQDLFDLLDAEDFRERIVGCYNAGTAEEELPADLSVARSLIAPGTAALRDFSYIAPDIPVLDHENCVGCMECVTECPDTAILAKVVPAGEYERRLAAIDDPAEKEQFAGHFNRTRKYWDAVEKKGGEPGMFGIFIDPTKCKGCAECVEVCGDHQALHMEPKDQRGLDWFRTGWRHFRELPDTPDEYISERVLTDMMLSAEAVGTYVGGAGSCMGCGEATALRMMLAATAFVHGKDNIGLVAATGCNTVYASTYPYNPYTVPWMNSLFENAATTAAGVRLRWNQMGWNQKKLWALGGDGGMFDIGFQALSRLLASGLDVNVLILDTQVYSNTGGQTSTASFFGQEAKLSAFGKARPGKVEKRKEAAQIAMMHPDVYVAQTTCAHPNHFYRAVMGANEYPGPAVIVVYNTCQPEHGVGDNMSSHQAKLAVETRAFPLLIHDPRAGESLAERISLKGNPALKEDWATDPRTGQPLTFVDFARTEGRFRKHFDQDGNPDQSLLDCMAQRLQNWRQLQELAGLR
;
A
#
# COMPACT_ATOMS: atom_id res chain seq x y z
N MET A 1 -43.84 20.56 21.93
CA MET A 1 -43.74 19.21 21.33
C MET A 1 -42.28 18.98 21.00
N THR A 2 -41.52 18.48 21.97
CA THR A 2 -40.14 18.01 21.80
C THR A 2 -40.21 16.63 21.17
N THR A 3 -40.11 16.55 19.85
CA THR A 3 -39.86 15.29 19.15
C THR A 3 -38.44 14.87 19.48
N THR A 4 -38.31 14.00 20.48
CA THR A 4 -37.14 13.15 20.66
C THR A 4 -37.06 12.27 19.41
N GLN A 5 -36.36 12.73 18.37
CA GLN A 5 -35.90 11.82 17.33
C GLN A 5 -35.02 10.80 18.04
N GLN A 6 -35.55 9.59 18.25
CA GLN A 6 -34.71 8.44 18.53
C GLN A 6 -33.66 8.44 17.42
N GLN A 7 -32.42 8.75 17.80
CA GLN A 7 -31.26 8.39 17.01
C GLN A 7 -31.35 6.87 16.89
N GLN A 8 -31.92 6.37 15.78
CA GLN A 8 -31.73 4.96 15.43
C GLN A 8 -30.22 4.77 15.42
N ASP A 9 -29.75 3.82 16.22
CA ASP A 9 -28.34 3.53 16.26
C ASP A 9 -27.95 3.03 14.86
N LEU A 10 -26.76 3.35 14.38
CA LEU A 10 -26.32 2.88 13.07
C LEU A 10 -26.32 1.34 13.02
N PHE A 11 -26.16 0.71 14.20
CA PHE A 11 -26.28 -0.74 14.41
C PHE A 11 -27.67 -1.30 14.14
N ASP A 12 -28.73 -0.49 14.27
CA ASP A 12 -30.10 -0.90 13.91
C ASP A 12 -30.32 -0.95 12.38
N LEU A 13 -29.41 -0.34 11.60
CA LEU A 13 -29.54 -0.16 10.15
C LEU A 13 -28.67 -1.12 9.33
N LEU A 14 -27.68 -1.77 9.94
CA LEU A 14 -26.78 -2.68 9.26
C LEU A 14 -26.39 -3.84 10.18
N ASP A 15 -27.01 -5.00 9.96
CA ASP A 15 -26.58 -6.25 10.55
C ASP A 15 -25.45 -6.85 9.71
N ALA A 16 -24.26 -6.94 10.29
CA ALA A 16 -23.07 -7.44 9.60
C ALA A 16 -23.13 -8.95 9.31
N GLU A 17 -23.88 -9.73 10.10
CA GLU A 17 -24.06 -11.17 9.86
C GLU A 17 -25.03 -11.39 8.70
N ASP A 18 -26.20 -10.74 8.73
CA ASP A 18 -27.16 -10.76 7.61
C ASP A 18 -26.52 -10.25 6.30
N PHE A 19 -25.73 -9.17 6.36
CA PHE A 19 -25.02 -8.67 5.18
C PHE A 19 -24.08 -9.72 4.58
N ARG A 20 -23.35 -10.46 5.43
CA ARG A 20 -22.42 -11.51 4.98
C ARG A 20 -23.16 -12.73 4.41
N GLU A 21 -24.24 -13.16 5.04
CA GLU A 21 -24.94 -14.38 4.64
C GLU A 21 -25.86 -14.13 3.45
N ARG A 22 -26.78 -13.18 3.58
CA ARG A 22 -27.82 -12.92 2.58
C ARG A 22 -27.28 -12.08 1.43
N ILE A 23 -26.73 -10.89 1.72
CA ILE A 23 -26.35 -9.95 0.66
C ILE A 23 -25.15 -10.48 -0.13
N VAL A 24 -24.03 -10.77 0.54
CA VAL A 24 -22.85 -11.31 -0.16
C VAL A 24 -23.16 -12.68 -0.78
N GLY A 25 -23.97 -13.52 -0.13
CA GLY A 25 -24.42 -14.80 -0.67
C GLY A 25 -25.15 -14.66 -2.01
N CYS A 26 -26.18 -13.82 -2.10
CA CYS A 26 -26.93 -13.61 -3.35
C CYS A 26 -26.05 -12.99 -4.46
N TYR A 27 -25.12 -12.09 -4.12
CA TYR A 27 -24.17 -11.56 -5.11
C TYR A 27 -23.21 -12.63 -5.64
N ASN A 28 -22.73 -13.53 -4.78
CA ASN A 28 -21.90 -14.66 -5.19
C ASN A 28 -22.67 -15.67 -6.03
N ALA A 29 -23.96 -15.88 -5.75
CA ALA A 29 -24.84 -16.77 -6.51
C ALA A 29 -25.35 -16.16 -7.83
N GLY A 30 -25.19 -14.84 -8.02
CA GLY A 30 -25.75 -14.11 -9.16
C GLY A 30 -27.26 -13.90 -9.10
N THR A 31 -27.89 -14.08 -7.93
CA THR A 31 -29.34 -13.96 -7.71
C THR A 31 -29.75 -12.64 -7.06
N ALA A 32 -28.78 -11.75 -6.79
CA ALA A 32 -28.98 -10.51 -6.05
C ALA A 32 -30.11 -9.63 -6.62
N GLU A 33 -30.23 -9.53 -7.94
CA GLU A 33 -31.25 -8.71 -8.60
C GLU A 33 -32.68 -9.26 -8.46
N GLU A 34 -32.83 -10.56 -8.21
CA GLU A 34 -34.12 -11.24 -8.05
C GLU A 34 -34.51 -11.38 -6.57
N GLU A 35 -33.53 -11.64 -5.71
CA GLU A 35 -33.76 -12.07 -4.32
C GLU A 35 -33.59 -10.95 -3.29
N LEU A 36 -32.78 -9.92 -3.57
CA LEU A 36 -32.52 -8.87 -2.59
C LEU A 36 -33.59 -7.77 -2.67
N PRO A 37 -34.29 -7.47 -1.55
CA PRO A 37 -35.21 -6.35 -1.51
C PRO A 37 -34.45 -5.03 -1.55
N ALA A 38 -35.13 -3.97 -1.97
CA ALA A 38 -34.67 -2.61 -1.68
C ALA A 38 -34.79 -2.36 -0.17
N ASP A 39 -33.68 -2.47 0.56
CA ASP A 39 -33.62 -2.25 2.00
C ASP A 39 -32.93 -0.90 2.35
N LEU A 40 -33.00 -0.54 3.64
CA LEU A 40 -32.48 0.74 4.13
C LEU A 40 -30.94 0.83 4.06
N SER A 41 -30.23 -0.29 4.15
CA SER A 41 -28.76 -0.30 4.10
C SER A 41 -28.28 -0.02 2.68
N VAL A 42 -28.88 -0.66 1.67
CA VAL A 42 -28.64 -0.39 0.25
C VAL A 42 -29.05 1.05 -0.10
N ALA A 43 -30.22 1.50 0.36
CA ALA A 43 -30.69 2.88 0.12
C ALA A 43 -29.77 3.96 0.70
N ARG A 44 -28.99 3.62 1.72
CA ARG A 44 -27.98 4.50 2.34
C ARG A 44 -26.55 4.20 1.88
N SER A 45 -26.38 3.28 0.94
CA SER A 45 -25.08 2.84 0.40
C SER A 45 -24.11 2.36 1.49
N LEU A 46 -24.64 1.65 2.50
CA LEU A 46 -23.84 1.05 3.57
C LEU A 46 -23.29 -0.30 3.14
N ILE A 47 -22.02 -0.56 3.48
CA ILE A 47 -21.35 -1.85 3.26
C ILE A 47 -20.75 -2.27 4.60
N ALA A 48 -20.98 -3.51 5.01
CA ALA A 48 -20.37 -4.04 6.24
C ALA A 48 -18.83 -4.09 6.11
N PRO A 49 -18.08 -3.83 7.20
CA PRO A 49 -16.62 -3.87 7.18
C PRO A 49 -16.10 -5.28 6.88
N GLY A 50 -15.00 -5.38 6.13
CA GLY A 50 -14.28 -6.64 5.89
C GLY A 50 -15.02 -7.67 5.03
N THR A 51 -16.10 -7.32 4.34
CA THR A 51 -16.86 -8.27 3.50
C THR A 51 -16.07 -8.83 2.33
N ALA A 52 -14.99 -8.17 1.91
CA ALA A 52 -14.07 -8.71 0.90
C ALA A 52 -13.34 -10.00 1.35
N ALA A 53 -13.34 -10.31 2.66
CA ALA A 53 -12.89 -11.61 3.17
C ALA A 53 -13.70 -12.79 2.59
N LEU A 54 -14.92 -12.55 2.11
CA LEU A 54 -15.79 -13.57 1.51
C LEU A 54 -15.60 -13.73 -0.01
N ARG A 55 -14.76 -12.91 -0.63
CA ARG A 55 -14.49 -12.97 -2.06
C ARG A 55 -13.38 -13.97 -2.36
N ASP A 56 -13.62 -14.89 -3.29
CA ASP A 56 -12.63 -15.87 -3.72
C ASP A 56 -11.99 -15.44 -5.06
N PHE A 57 -10.66 -15.45 -5.11
CA PHE A 57 -9.86 -15.20 -6.31
C PHE A 57 -8.99 -16.41 -6.68
N SER A 58 -9.20 -17.58 -6.06
CA SER A 58 -8.38 -18.76 -6.31
C SER A 58 -8.42 -19.23 -7.78
N TYR A 59 -9.40 -18.78 -8.56
CA TYR A 59 -9.60 -19.14 -9.96
C TYR A 59 -9.03 -18.14 -10.99
N ILE A 60 -8.55 -16.95 -10.59
CA ILE A 60 -8.20 -15.91 -11.58
C ILE A 60 -6.79 -16.03 -12.15
N ALA A 61 -5.85 -16.57 -11.39
CA ALA A 61 -4.47 -16.79 -11.81
C ALA A 61 -4.16 -18.28 -11.85
N PRO A 62 -3.39 -18.78 -12.84
CA PRO A 62 -3.00 -20.18 -12.92
C PRO A 62 -1.97 -20.57 -11.86
N ASP A 63 -1.12 -19.63 -11.45
CA ASP A 63 0.01 -19.88 -10.56
C ASP A 63 -0.19 -19.28 -9.17
N ILE A 64 0.53 -19.81 -8.19
CA ILE A 64 0.50 -19.41 -6.78
C ILE A 64 1.91 -19.54 -6.17
N PRO A 65 2.34 -18.65 -5.26
CA PRO A 65 3.65 -18.75 -4.63
C PRO A 65 3.70 -19.93 -3.64
N VAL A 66 4.83 -20.63 -3.65
CA VAL A 66 5.14 -21.76 -2.77
C VAL A 66 6.41 -21.44 -1.99
N LEU A 67 6.42 -21.81 -0.72
CA LEU A 67 7.51 -21.55 0.23
C LEU A 67 8.53 -22.68 0.22
N ASP A 68 9.79 -22.33 -0.04
CA ASP A 68 10.97 -23.14 0.25
C ASP A 68 11.51 -22.72 1.63
N HIS A 69 10.89 -23.26 2.68
CA HIS A 69 11.04 -22.74 4.05
C HIS A 69 12.49 -22.70 4.54
N GLU A 70 13.34 -23.66 4.14
CA GLU A 70 14.75 -23.74 4.54
C GLU A 70 15.55 -22.47 4.17
N ASN A 71 15.19 -21.84 3.05
CA ASN A 71 15.81 -20.61 2.56
C ASN A 71 15.26 -19.34 3.22
N CYS A 72 14.11 -19.44 3.91
CA CYS A 72 13.42 -18.29 4.46
C CYS A 72 14.18 -17.71 5.66
N VAL A 73 14.55 -16.43 5.57
CA VAL A 73 15.30 -15.72 6.63
C VAL A 73 14.42 -14.91 7.58
N GLY A 74 13.11 -14.86 7.36
CA GLY A 74 12.17 -14.09 8.19
C GLY A 74 12.27 -12.56 8.00
N CYS A 75 12.57 -12.08 6.79
CA CYS A 75 12.71 -10.66 6.48
C CYS A 75 11.40 -9.87 6.39
N MET A 76 10.27 -10.56 6.21
CA MET A 76 8.92 -9.99 6.07
C MET A 76 8.65 -9.17 4.80
N GLU A 77 9.57 -9.13 3.82
CA GLU A 77 9.36 -8.36 2.58
C GLU A 77 8.19 -8.89 1.75
N CYS A 78 8.13 -10.22 1.57
CA CYS A 78 7.03 -10.87 0.84
C CYS A 78 5.65 -10.61 1.47
N VAL A 79 5.59 -10.61 2.80
CA VAL A 79 4.39 -10.26 3.56
C VAL A 79 4.07 -8.78 3.44
N THR A 80 5.07 -7.89 3.42
CA THR A 80 4.91 -6.43 3.39
C THR A 80 4.44 -5.92 2.03
N GLU A 81 4.97 -6.48 0.94
CA GLU A 81 4.74 -5.98 -0.42
C GLU A 81 3.48 -6.57 -1.07
N CYS A 82 2.91 -7.63 -0.47
CA CYS A 82 1.66 -8.22 -0.95
C CYS A 82 0.51 -7.19 -0.94
N PRO A 83 -0.17 -6.94 -2.08
CA PRO A 83 -1.27 -5.98 -2.15
C PRO A 83 -2.60 -6.49 -1.54
N ASP A 84 -2.75 -7.81 -1.38
CA ASP A 84 -4.04 -8.46 -1.12
C ASP A 84 -4.10 -9.23 0.20
N THR A 85 -3.16 -9.04 1.12
CA THR A 85 -3.09 -9.82 2.38
C THR A 85 -3.10 -11.34 2.12
N ALA A 86 -2.56 -11.77 0.98
CA ALA A 86 -2.63 -13.15 0.51
C ALA A 86 -1.48 -14.03 1.00
N ILE A 87 -0.44 -13.42 1.57
CA ILE A 87 0.68 -14.11 2.19
C ILE A 87 0.93 -13.45 3.55
N LEU A 88 0.89 -14.24 4.61
CA LEU A 88 1.06 -13.79 6.00
C LEU A 88 2.09 -14.64 6.72
N ALA A 89 2.61 -14.09 7.83
CA ALA A 89 3.55 -14.79 8.69
C ALA A 89 3.04 -14.84 10.13
N LYS A 90 3.53 -15.84 10.88
CA LYS A 90 3.43 -15.91 12.34
C LYS A 90 4.76 -16.36 12.93
N VAL A 91 5.09 -15.88 14.13
CA VAL A 91 6.13 -16.48 14.96
C VAL A 91 5.44 -17.21 16.11
N VAL A 92 5.72 -18.50 16.23
CA VAL A 92 5.11 -19.39 17.24
C VAL A 92 6.20 -19.85 18.18
N PRO A 93 6.04 -19.74 19.52
CA PRO A 93 7.00 -20.27 20.48
C PRO A 93 7.30 -21.76 20.21
N ALA A 94 8.57 -22.16 20.37
CA ALA A 94 9.02 -23.51 20.03
C ALA A 94 8.19 -24.60 20.72
N GLY A 95 7.83 -24.42 22.00
CA GLY A 95 7.00 -25.39 22.72
C GLY A 95 5.58 -25.48 22.17
N GLU A 96 4.98 -24.37 21.73
CA GLU A 96 3.67 -24.38 21.09
C GLU A 96 3.72 -25.03 19.71
N TYR A 97 4.76 -24.75 18.93
CA TYR A 97 4.98 -25.41 17.64
C TYR A 97 5.09 -26.94 17.81
N GLU A 98 5.90 -27.40 18.78
CA GLU A 98 6.06 -28.84 19.05
C GLU A 98 4.74 -29.49 19.49
N ARG A 99 3.95 -28.84 20.34
CA ARG A 99 2.62 -29.32 20.73
C ARG A 99 1.68 -29.46 19.53
N ARG A 100 1.63 -28.44 18.67
CA ARG A 100 0.76 -28.44 17.47
C ARG A 100 1.20 -29.52 16.49
N LEU A 101 2.50 -29.62 16.22
CA LEU A 101 3.06 -30.65 15.35
C LEU A 101 2.72 -32.05 15.90
N ALA A 102 2.86 -32.29 17.20
CA ALA A 102 2.57 -33.58 17.81
C ALA A 102 1.07 -33.97 17.72
N ALA A 103 0.17 -32.98 17.72
CA ALA A 103 -1.28 -33.19 17.63
C ALA A 103 -1.81 -33.54 16.22
N ILE A 104 -0.97 -33.43 15.18
CA ILE A 104 -1.35 -33.81 13.82
C ILE A 104 -1.09 -35.32 13.63
N ASP A 105 -2.17 -36.09 13.45
CA ASP A 105 -2.10 -37.54 13.29
C ASP A 105 -1.68 -37.95 11.86
N ASP A 106 -2.18 -37.25 10.84
CA ASP A 106 -1.90 -37.56 9.45
C ASP A 106 -0.43 -37.20 9.09
N PRO A 107 0.39 -38.16 8.62
CA PRO A 107 1.80 -37.90 8.32
C PRO A 107 2.02 -36.86 7.22
N ALA A 108 1.14 -36.79 6.21
CA ALA A 108 1.27 -35.86 5.10
C ALA A 108 0.92 -34.43 5.54
N GLU A 109 -0.16 -34.25 6.32
CA GLU A 109 -0.50 -32.97 6.95
C GLU A 109 0.60 -32.52 7.92
N LYS A 110 1.21 -33.44 8.67
CA LYS A 110 2.33 -33.15 9.58
C LYS A 110 3.57 -32.66 8.84
N GLU A 111 3.94 -33.31 7.72
CA GLU A 111 5.03 -32.87 6.85
C GLU A 111 4.73 -31.50 6.23
N GLN A 112 3.51 -31.31 5.73
CA GLN A 112 3.06 -30.03 5.21
C GLN A 112 3.16 -28.91 6.27
N PHE A 113 2.62 -29.14 7.47
CA PHE A 113 2.65 -28.17 8.56
C PHE A 113 4.09 -27.79 8.89
N ALA A 114 5.00 -28.76 9.03
CA ALA A 114 6.42 -28.49 9.26
C ALA A 114 7.04 -27.68 8.12
N GLY A 115 6.67 -27.98 6.86
CA GLY A 115 7.14 -27.28 5.66
C GLY A 115 6.74 -25.81 5.55
N HIS A 116 5.90 -25.29 6.45
CA HIS A 116 5.60 -23.86 6.54
C HIS A 116 6.57 -23.07 7.43
N PHE A 117 7.38 -23.74 8.27
CA PHE A 117 8.16 -23.10 9.32
C PHE A 117 9.67 -23.24 9.13
N ASN A 118 10.42 -22.22 9.51
CA ASN A 118 11.88 -22.27 9.59
C ASN A 118 12.43 -21.69 10.90
N ARG A 119 13.61 -22.17 11.28
CA ARG A 119 14.42 -21.58 12.36
C ARG A 119 15.27 -20.45 11.77
N THR A 120 14.89 -19.21 12.06
CA THR A 120 15.59 -18.03 11.55
C THR A 120 16.57 -17.48 12.57
N ARG A 121 17.64 -16.83 12.11
CA ARG A 121 18.58 -16.12 13.00
C ARG A 121 17.90 -15.13 13.94
N LYS A 122 16.81 -14.52 13.46
CA LYS A 122 16.12 -13.43 14.14
C LYS A 122 15.19 -13.91 15.25
N TYR A 123 14.34 -14.88 14.95
CA TYR A 123 13.31 -15.34 15.89
C TYR A 123 13.76 -16.55 16.72
N TRP A 124 14.79 -17.28 16.26
CA TRP A 124 15.40 -18.40 16.98
C TRP A 124 16.70 -17.96 17.67
N ASP A 125 17.81 -17.88 16.93
CA ASP A 125 19.17 -17.72 17.50
C ASP A 125 19.30 -16.47 18.38
N ALA A 126 18.76 -15.34 17.93
CA ALA A 126 18.86 -14.07 18.66
C ALA A 126 18.00 -14.04 19.92
N VAL A 127 16.90 -14.80 19.98
CA VAL A 127 16.03 -14.90 21.16
C VAL A 127 16.64 -15.87 22.17
N GLU A 128 17.12 -17.04 21.70
CA GLU A 128 17.82 -18.03 22.52
C GLU A 128 19.05 -17.40 23.21
N LYS A 129 19.85 -16.63 22.47
CA LYS A 129 21.02 -15.92 23.00
C LYS A 129 20.66 -14.92 24.11
N LYS A 130 19.44 -14.39 24.12
CA LYS A 130 18.93 -13.48 25.17
C LYS A 130 18.27 -14.23 26.32
N GLY A 131 18.20 -15.56 26.27
CA GLY A 131 17.56 -16.41 27.28
C GLY A 131 16.03 -16.44 27.18
N GLY A 132 15.46 -16.00 26.05
CA GLY A 132 14.02 -16.14 25.77
C GLY A 132 13.68 -17.48 25.13
N GLU A 133 12.39 -17.80 25.02
CA GLU A 133 11.94 -18.99 24.28
C GLU A 133 12.10 -18.76 22.76
N PRO A 134 12.84 -19.62 22.04
CA PRO A 134 12.98 -19.49 20.59
C PRO A 134 11.63 -19.59 19.87
N GLY A 135 11.44 -18.81 18.80
CA GLY A 135 10.24 -18.82 17.96
C GLY A 135 10.48 -19.46 16.60
N MET A 136 9.55 -20.32 16.18
CA MET A 136 9.46 -20.84 14.81
C MET A 136 8.75 -19.82 13.92
N PHE A 137 9.40 -19.40 12.84
CA PHE A 137 8.84 -18.44 11.88
C PHE A 137 8.14 -19.19 10.76
N GLY A 138 6.84 -18.92 10.54
CA GLY A 138 6.04 -19.57 9.51
C GLY A 138 5.48 -18.59 8.48
N ILE A 139 5.37 -19.04 7.22
CA ILE A 139 4.74 -18.30 6.11
C ILE A 139 3.58 -19.12 5.54
N PHE A 140 2.45 -18.45 5.33
CA PHE A 140 1.19 -19.05 4.90
C PHE A 140 0.57 -18.24 3.77
N ILE A 141 0.06 -18.95 2.76
CA ILE A 141 -0.58 -18.35 1.58
C ILE A 141 -2.08 -18.62 1.64
N ASP A 142 -2.89 -17.58 1.58
CA ASP A 142 -4.34 -17.68 1.38
C ASP A 142 -4.63 -17.84 -0.12
N PRO A 143 -5.04 -19.03 -0.59
CA PRO A 143 -5.32 -19.25 -2.00
C PRO A 143 -6.51 -18.45 -2.50
N THR A 144 -7.41 -18.02 -1.61
CA THR A 144 -8.62 -17.26 -1.96
C THR A 144 -8.34 -15.78 -2.17
N LYS A 145 -7.21 -15.26 -1.68
CA LYS A 145 -6.79 -13.86 -1.87
C LYS A 145 -5.65 -13.73 -2.85
N CYS A 146 -4.85 -14.78 -3.04
CA CYS A 146 -3.72 -14.75 -3.94
C CYS A 146 -4.16 -14.64 -5.39
N LYS A 147 -3.78 -13.51 -6.01
CA LYS A 147 -4.01 -13.24 -7.43
C LYS A 147 -2.84 -13.63 -8.34
N GLY A 148 -1.83 -14.33 -7.82
CA GLY A 148 -0.71 -14.81 -8.63
C GLY A 148 0.22 -13.73 -9.22
N CYS A 149 0.25 -12.52 -8.66
CA CYS A 149 1.06 -11.42 -9.19
C CYS A 149 2.58 -11.62 -9.07
N ALA A 150 3.04 -12.60 -8.30
CA ALA A 150 4.46 -12.89 -8.04
C ALA A 150 5.29 -11.76 -7.40
N GLU A 151 4.69 -10.66 -6.95
CA GLU A 151 5.40 -9.58 -6.23
C GLU A 151 6.16 -10.11 -4.99
N CYS A 152 5.53 -11.02 -4.24
CA CYS A 152 6.15 -11.67 -3.08
C CYS A 152 7.40 -12.51 -3.43
N VAL A 153 7.46 -13.07 -4.64
CA VAL A 153 8.61 -13.83 -5.16
C VAL A 153 9.70 -12.84 -5.58
N GLU A 154 9.34 -11.79 -6.30
CA GLU A 154 10.27 -10.73 -6.73
C GLU A 154 11.03 -10.13 -5.55
N VAL A 155 10.31 -9.75 -4.49
CA VAL A 155 10.93 -9.15 -3.30
C VAL A 155 11.61 -10.15 -2.38
N CYS A 156 11.36 -11.46 -2.57
CA CYS A 156 12.17 -12.49 -1.91
C CYS A 156 13.60 -12.49 -2.46
N GLY A 157 13.76 -12.17 -3.75
CA GLY A 157 15.04 -11.93 -4.41
C GLY A 157 16.06 -13.05 -4.17
N ASP A 158 17.27 -12.67 -3.78
CA ASP A 158 18.41 -13.58 -3.60
C ASP A 158 18.21 -14.61 -2.46
N HIS A 159 17.16 -14.47 -1.63
CA HIS A 159 16.84 -15.50 -0.66
C HIS A 159 16.30 -16.77 -1.32
N GLN A 160 15.60 -16.65 -2.45
CA GLN A 160 15.00 -17.79 -3.17
C GLN A 160 14.16 -18.71 -2.24
N ALA A 161 13.42 -18.10 -1.31
CA ALA A 161 12.53 -18.82 -0.39
C ALA A 161 11.09 -18.92 -0.92
N LEU A 162 10.80 -18.27 -2.05
CA LEU A 162 9.51 -18.34 -2.72
C LEU A 162 9.73 -18.53 -4.21
N HIS A 163 8.89 -19.37 -4.82
CA HIS A 163 8.79 -19.51 -6.27
C HIS A 163 7.31 -19.68 -6.68
N MET A 164 6.98 -19.41 -7.94
CA MET A 164 5.62 -19.64 -8.46
C MET A 164 5.49 -21.08 -8.96
N GLU A 165 4.41 -21.75 -8.61
CA GLU A 165 4.01 -23.06 -9.18
C GLU A 165 2.58 -23.00 -9.73
N PRO A 166 2.24 -23.81 -10.76
CA PRO A 166 0.85 -24.04 -11.16
C PRO A 166 0.00 -24.55 -9.99
N LYS A 167 -1.21 -24.02 -9.85
CA LYS A 167 -2.13 -24.36 -8.74
C LYS A 167 -2.55 -25.83 -8.70
N ASP A 168 -2.53 -26.53 -9.84
CA ASP A 168 -2.87 -27.95 -9.95
C ASP A 168 -1.74 -28.88 -9.48
N GLN A 169 -0.49 -28.40 -9.43
CA GLN A 169 0.67 -29.22 -9.04
C GLN A 169 0.55 -29.77 -7.61
N ARG A 170 0.17 -28.92 -6.65
CA ARG A 170 -0.13 -29.31 -5.24
C ARG A 170 -1.63 -29.42 -4.96
N GLY A 171 -2.46 -28.80 -5.80
CA GLY A 171 -3.89 -28.64 -5.59
C GLY A 171 -4.22 -27.53 -4.59
N LEU A 172 -5.35 -26.85 -4.79
CA LEU A 172 -5.82 -25.78 -3.90
C LEU A 172 -6.08 -26.24 -2.47
N ASP A 173 -6.40 -27.52 -2.27
CA ASP A 173 -6.67 -28.07 -0.94
C ASP A 173 -5.41 -28.12 -0.06
N TRP A 174 -4.23 -28.24 -0.66
CA TRP A 174 -2.96 -28.08 0.06
C TRP A 174 -2.89 -26.67 0.68
N PHE A 175 -3.09 -25.63 -0.12
CA PHE A 175 -3.06 -24.24 0.38
C PHE A 175 -4.18 -23.96 1.38
N ARG A 176 -5.39 -24.50 1.17
CA ARG A 176 -6.51 -24.37 2.12
C ARG A 176 -6.20 -25.01 3.48
N THR A 177 -5.51 -26.14 3.49
CA THR A 177 -5.04 -26.80 4.72
C THR A 177 -3.97 -25.96 5.42
N GLY A 178 -2.96 -25.46 4.69
CA GLY A 178 -1.97 -24.53 5.27
C GLY A 178 -2.62 -23.27 5.86
N TRP A 179 -3.61 -22.69 5.16
CA TRP A 179 -4.35 -21.53 5.66
C TRP A 179 -5.27 -21.86 6.84
N ARG A 180 -5.84 -23.07 6.91
CA ARG A 180 -6.55 -23.55 8.11
C ARG A 180 -5.62 -23.53 9.32
N HIS A 181 -4.42 -24.09 9.19
CA HIS A 181 -3.44 -24.04 10.27
C HIS A 181 -3.08 -22.61 10.68
N PHE A 182 -2.84 -21.70 9.73
CA PHE A 182 -2.58 -20.30 10.04
C PHE A 182 -3.65 -19.68 10.96
N ARG A 183 -4.93 -19.96 10.68
CA ARG A 183 -6.06 -19.44 11.47
C ARG A 183 -6.18 -20.08 12.86
N GLU A 184 -5.76 -21.33 13.01
CA GLU A 184 -5.81 -22.09 14.27
C GLU A 184 -4.61 -21.82 15.19
N LEU A 185 -3.49 -21.35 14.62
CA LEU A 185 -2.31 -20.92 15.37
C LEU A 185 -2.65 -19.69 16.23
N PRO A 186 -2.04 -19.56 17.43
CA PRO A 186 -2.16 -18.33 18.21
C PRO A 186 -1.58 -17.14 17.44
N ASP A 187 -1.90 -15.94 17.92
CA ASP A 187 -1.24 -14.73 17.45
C ASP A 187 0.23 -14.72 17.86
N THR A 188 1.06 -14.02 17.07
CA THR A 188 2.48 -13.86 17.37
C THR A 188 2.64 -13.11 18.71
N PRO A 189 3.35 -13.67 19.70
CA PRO A 189 3.61 -12.96 20.95
C PRO A 189 4.44 -11.67 20.74
N ASP A 190 4.14 -10.63 21.51
CA ASP A 190 4.77 -9.30 21.39
C ASP A 190 6.30 -9.32 21.51
N GLU A 191 6.86 -10.27 22.26
CA GLU A 191 8.31 -10.43 22.43
C GLU A 191 9.07 -10.74 21.12
N TYR A 192 8.38 -11.25 20.10
CA TYR A 192 8.93 -11.47 18.76
C TYR A 192 8.73 -10.29 17.81
N ILE A 193 7.97 -9.26 18.21
CA ILE A 193 7.65 -8.11 17.38
C ILE A 193 8.57 -6.94 17.76
N SER A 194 9.60 -6.70 16.95
CA SER A 194 10.59 -5.66 17.23
C SER A 194 10.15 -4.29 16.71
N GLU A 195 9.98 -3.30 17.59
CA GLU A 195 9.76 -1.90 17.20
C GLU A 195 10.94 -1.29 16.40
N ARG A 196 12.12 -1.90 16.45
CA ARG A 196 13.30 -1.45 15.68
C ARG A 196 13.30 -1.95 14.24
N VAL A 197 12.61 -3.06 13.97
CA VAL A 197 12.49 -3.66 12.64
C VAL A 197 11.06 -3.44 12.21
N LEU A 198 10.80 -2.31 11.55
CA LEU A 198 9.43 -1.83 11.33
C LEU A 198 8.57 -2.83 10.54
N THR A 199 9.14 -3.68 9.71
CA THR A 199 8.40 -4.73 9.00
C THR A 199 7.79 -5.79 9.94
N ASP A 200 8.22 -5.88 11.20
CA ASP A 200 7.66 -6.81 12.18
C ASP A 200 6.27 -6.43 12.64
N MET A 201 5.84 -5.18 12.43
CA MET A 201 4.45 -4.81 12.66
C MET A 201 3.48 -5.70 11.87
N MET A 202 3.93 -6.27 10.74
CA MET A 202 3.15 -7.18 9.91
C MET A 202 2.99 -8.59 10.53
N LEU A 203 3.57 -8.86 11.70
CA LEU A 203 3.28 -10.03 12.53
C LEU A 203 2.13 -9.79 13.53
N SER A 204 1.78 -8.52 13.79
CA SER A 204 0.67 -8.17 14.66
C SER A 204 -0.66 -8.46 13.98
N ALA A 205 -1.48 -9.32 14.61
CA ALA A 205 -2.81 -9.65 14.14
C ALA A 205 -3.71 -8.41 14.04
N GLU A 206 -3.56 -7.45 14.96
CA GLU A 206 -4.30 -6.19 14.92
C GLU A 206 -3.91 -5.34 13.70
N ALA A 207 -2.61 -5.20 13.42
CA ALA A 207 -2.12 -4.43 12.31
C ALA A 207 -2.58 -5.00 10.96
N VAL A 208 -2.36 -6.30 10.72
CA VAL A 208 -2.73 -6.94 9.45
C VAL A 208 -4.24 -7.13 9.30
N GLY A 209 -4.98 -7.21 10.41
CA GLY A 209 -6.44 -7.37 10.43
C GLY A 209 -7.21 -6.13 9.99
N THR A 210 -6.55 -4.98 9.78
CA THR A 210 -7.18 -3.75 9.26
C THR A 210 -7.60 -3.83 7.78
N TYR A 211 -6.97 -4.72 7.01
CA TYR A 211 -7.20 -4.91 5.59
C TYR A 211 -7.21 -6.40 5.25
N VAL A 212 -8.40 -6.97 5.00
CA VAL A 212 -8.60 -8.43 4.91
C VAL A 212 -8.23 -9.04 3.56
N GLY A 213 -7.74 -8.23 2.61
CA GLY A 213 -7.57 -8.67 1.23
C GLY A 213 -8.90 -8.75 0.48
N GLY A 214 -8.90 -9.45 -0.66
CA GLY A 214 -10.13 -9.67 -1.45
C GLY A 214 -10.63 -8.40 -2.16
N ALA A 215 -9.84 -7.32 -2.14
CA ALA A 215 -10.12 -6.12 -2.89
C ALA A 215 -10.10 -6.40 -4.40
N GLY A 216 -10.93 -5.71 -5.17
CA GLY A 216 -10.99 -5.87 -6.63
C GLY A 216 -9.82 -5.23 -7.39
N SER A 217 -8.67 -5.02 -6.76
CA SER A 217 -7.50 -4.34 -7.36
C SER A 217 -6.81 -5.25 -8.38
N CYS A 218 -6.04 -4.65 -9.29
CA CYS A 218 -5.21 -5.39 -10.24
C CYS A 218 -4.16 -6.26 -9.51
N MET A 219 -3.68 -7.29 -10.21
CA MET A 219 -2.52 -8.08 -9.78
C MET A 219 -1.31 -7.16 -9.58
N GLY A 220 -0.66 -7.22 -8.41
CA GLY A 220 0.51 -6.38 -8.11
C GLY A 220 0.21 -4.91 -7.82
N CYS A 221 -1.05 -4.53 -7.61
CA CYS A 221 -1.44 -3.13 -7.48
C CYS A 221 -0.66 -2.37 -6.38
N GLY A 222 0.15 -1.39 -6.79
CA GLY A 222 0.94 -0.60 -5.85
C GLY A 222 0.12 0.22 -4.85
N GLU A 223 -1.08 0.69 -5.24
CA GLU A 223 -1.97 1.44 -4.33
C GLU A 223 -2.42 0.57 -3.14
N ALA A 224 -2.80 -0.68 -3.42
CA ALA A 224 -3.31 -1.59 -2.41
C ALA A 224 -2.22 -1.95 -1.39
N THR A 225 -0.98 -2.16 -1.84
CA THR A 225 0.19 -2.32 -0.97
C THR A 225 0.37 -1.11 -0.05
N ALA A 226 0.31 0.11 -0.59
CA ALA A 226 0.48 1.34 0.19
C ALA A 226 -0.62 1.52 1.26
N LEU A 227 -1.87 1.27 0.91
CA LEU A 227 -3.00 1.37 1.85
C LEU A 227 -2.88 0.34 2.98
N ARG A 228 -2.51 -0.90 2.64
CA ARG A 228 -2.32 -1.95 3.63
C ARG A 228 -1.16 -1.63 4.58
N MET A 229 -0.02 -1.18 4.05
CA MET A 229 1.12 -0.77 4.87
C MET A 229 0.79 0.43 5.76
N MET A 230 0.09 1.44 5.24
CA MET A 230 -0.31 2.62 6.02
C MET A 230 -1.27 2.26 7.16
N LEU A 231 -2.25 1.39 6.88
CA LEU A 231 -3.20 0.92 7.89
C LEU A 231 -2.53 0.08 8.96
N ALA A 232 -1.65 -0.86 8.55
CA ALA A 232 -0.89 -1.67 9.49
C ALA A 232 -0.04 -0.80 10.42
N ALA A 233 0.70 0.17 9.89
CA ALA A 233 1.52 1.08 10.69
C ALA A 233 0.69 1.97 11.63
N THR A 234 -0.46 2.45 11.18
CA THR A 234 -1.35 3.27 12.01
C THR A 234 -1.99 2.44 13.13
N ALA A 235 -2.48 1.24 12.81
CA ALA A 235 -3.14 0.37 13.77
C ALA A 235 -2.17 -0.26 14.76
N PHE A 236 -0.94 -0.57 14.34
CA PHE A 236 0.10 -1.07 15.24
C PHE A 236 0.34 -0.14 16.43
N VAL A 237 0.24 1.17 16.23
CA VAL A 237 0.49 2.18 17.28
C VAL A 237 -0.81 2.63 17.96
N HIS A 238 -1.88 2.83 17.20
CA HIS A 238 -3.10 3.49 17.71
C HIS A 238 -4.27 2.54 17.93
N GLY A 239 -4.17 1.30 17.47
CA GLY A 239 -5.26 0.34 17.40
C GLY A 239 -6.30 0.68 16.34
N LYS A 240 -6.95 -0.34 15.80
CA LYS A 240 -7.87 -0.19 14.64
C LYS A 240 -9.09 0.68 14.94
N ASP A 241 -9.59 0.68 16.18
CA ASP A 241 -10.79 1.42 16.60
C ASP A 241 -10.56 2.93 16.70
N ASN A 242 -9.32 3.38 16.49
CA ASN A 242 -8.92 4.79 16.50
C ASN A 242 -8.58 5.33 15.10
N ILE A 243 -8.99 4.63 14.04
CA ILE A 243 -8.71 5.01 12.65
C ILE A 243 -10.02 5.31 11.93
N GLY A 244 -10.02 6.32 11.05
CA GLY A 244 -11.08 6.53 10.07
C GLY A 244 -10.53 7.01 8.73
N LEU A 245 -11.23 6.68 7.65
CA LEU A 245 -10.80 6.94 6.28
C LEU A 245 -11.87 7.72 5.51
N VAL A 246 -11.43 8.74 4.76
CA VAL A 246 -12.25 9.51 3.82
C VAL A 246 -11.57 9.50 2.46
N ALA A 247 -12.16 8.84 1.48
CA ALA A 247 -11.55 8.64 0.18
C ALA A 247 -12.12 9.55 -0.92
N ALA A 248 -11.24 10.03 -1.79
CA ALA A 248 -11.58 10.61 -3.08
C ALA A 248 -11.81 9.49 -4.09
N THR A 249 -12.83 9.65 -4.93
CA THR A 249 -13.16 8.69 -5.99
C THR A 249 -11.96 8.40 -6.89
N GLY A 250 -11.66 7.14 -7.14
CA GLY A 250 -10.51 6.69 -7.93
C GLY A 250 -10.35 5.17 -7.85
N CYS A 251 -9.19 4.63 -8.23
CA CYS A 251 -8.93 3.18 -8.14
C CYS A 251 -9.19 2.67 -6.72
N ASN A 252 -8.62 3.34 -5.71
CA ASN A 252 -8.83 3.05 -4.29
C ASN A 252 -10.29 2.86 -3.87
N THR A 253 -11.23 3.66 -4.40
CA THR A 253 -12.65 3.50 -4.06
C THR A 253 -13.27 2.38 -4.88
N VAL A 254 -12.91 2.24 -6.16
CA VAL A 254 -13.48 1.21 -7.02
C VAL A 254 -13.16 -0.19 -6.52
N TYR A 255 -11.88 -0.50 -6.26
CA TYR A 255 -11.55 -1.84 -5.80
C TYR A 255 -11.91 -2.12 -4.35
N ALA A 256 -12.08 -1.09 -3.53
CA ALA A 256 -12.40 -1.23 -2.11
C ALA A 256 -13.89 -1.07 -1.78
N SER A 257 -14.73 -0.65 -2.73
CA SER A 257 -16.16 -0.49 -2.49
C SER A 257 -17.02 -0.88 -3.69
N THR A 258 -16.56 -1.81 -4.53
CA THR A 258 -17.46 -2.49 -5.48
C THR A 258 -18.42 -3.35 -4.67
N TYR A 259 -19.65 -2.87 -4.51
CA TYR A 259 -20.67 -3.51 -3.70
C TYR A 259 -20.83 -5.00 -4.09
N PRO A 260 -20.88 -5.92 -3.12
CA PRO A 260 -20.97 -5.74 -1.67
C PRO A 260 -19.61 -5.82 -0.93
N TYR A 261 -18.48 -5.69 -1.63
CA TYR A 261 -17.15 -5.99 -1.07
C TYR A 261 -16.43 -4.76 -0.55
N ASN A 262 -15.96 -4.85 0.71
CA ASN A 262 -15.11 -3.87 1.37
C ASN A 262 -13.93 -4.57 2.08
N PRO A 263 -12.66 -4.23 1.77
CA PRO A 263 -11.49 -4.83 2.42
C PRO A 263 -11.15 -4.23 3.78
N TYR A 264 -11.67 -3.04 4.11
CA TYR A 264 -11.34 -2.36 5.35
C TYR A 264 -12.15 -2.90 6.53
N THR A 265 -11.49 -3.11 7.66
CA THR A 265 -12.17 -3.37 8.95
C THR A 265 -12.26 -2.12 9.84
N VAL A 266 -11.75 -0.99 9.34
CA VAL A 266 -11.87 0.35 9.94
C VAL A 266 -12.99 1.15 9.25
N PRO A 267 -13.59 2.15 9.92
CA PRO A 267 -14.55 3.06 9.29
C PRO A 267 -13.97 3.73 8.04
N TRP A 268 -14.66 3.59 6.92
CA TRP A 268 -14.28 4.16 5.63
C TRP A 268 -15.50 4.76 4.94
N MET A 269 -15.29 5.89 4.26
CA MET A 269 -16.30 6.48 3.39
C MET A 269 -15.68 7.08 2.13
N ASN A 270 -16.45 7.10 1.04
CA ASN A 270 -16.18 7.94 -0.12
C ASN A 270 -17.28 9.01 -0.22
N SER A 271 -16.89 10.27 -0.44
CA SER A 271 -17.84 11.33 -0.78
C SER A 271 -17.88 11.50 -2.29
N LEU A 272 -17.01 12.35 -2.85
CA LEU A 272 -16.88 12.58 -4.30
C LEU A 272 -15.40 12.61 -4.68
N PHE A 273 -15.12 12.90 -5.96
CA PHE A 273 -13.77 12.91 -6.49
C PHE A 273 -12.96 14.11 -5.98
N GLU A 274 -13.60 15.26 -5.86
CA GLU A 274 -12.98 16.57 -5.68
C GLU A 274 -12.87 17.04 -4.22
N ASN A 275 -13.52 16.36 -3.28
CA ASN A 275 -13.80 16.94 -1.95
C ASN A 275 -13.35 16.07 -0.76
N ALA A 276 -12.53 15.03 -0.96
CA ALA A 276 -12.14 14.15 0.15
C ALA A 276 -11.43 14.91 1.28
N ALA A 277 -10.52 15.84 0.96
CA ALA A 277 -9.81 16.65 1.95
C ALA A 277 -10.74 17.55 2.77
N THR A 278 -11.70 18.22 2.15
CA THR A 278 -12.67 19.07 2.86
C THR A 278 -13.72 18.25 3.61
N THR A 279 -14.09 17.08 3.09
CA THR A 279 -14.92 16.11 3.81
C THR A 279 -14.23 15.63 5.08
N ALA A 280 -12.93 15.28 4.99
CA ALA A 280 -12.12 14.91 6.14
C ALA A 280 -11.99 16.05 7.16
N ALA A 281 -11.85 17.31 6.72
CA ALA A 281 -11.90 18.46 7.62
C ALA A 281 -13.23 18.53 8.40
N GLY A 282 -14.36 18.31 7.72
CA GLY A 282 -15.68 18.26 8.35
C GLY A 282 -15.80 17.14 9.40
N VAL A 283 -15.33 15.93 9.05
CA VAL A 283 -15.27 14.79 9.98
C VAL A 283 -14.38 15.11 11.18
N ARG A 284 -13.19 15.68 10.97
CA ARG A 284 -12.27 16.09 12.04
C ARG A 284 -12.91 17.09 12.99
N LEU A 285 -13.56 18.13 12.47
CA LEU A 285 -14.25 19.13 13.29
C LEU A 285 -15.35 18.47 14.14
N ARG A 286 -16.09 17.51 13.58
CA ARG A 286 -17.10 16.76 14.34
C ARG A 286 -16.47 15.85 15.39
N TRP A 287 -15.40 15.12 15.07
CA TRP A 287 -14.67 14.28 16.02
C TRP A 287 -14.11 15.09 17.19
N ASN A 288 -13.59 16.28 16.92
CA ASN A 288 -13.07 17.16 17.97
C ASN A 288 -14.18 17.61 18.93
N GLN A 289 -15.39 17.92 18.43
CA GLN A 289 -16.57 18.20 19.28
C GLN A 289 -16.97 17.01 20.15
N MET A 290 -16.70 15.79 19.70
CA MET A 290 -16.96 14.55 20.43
C MET A 290 -15.80 14.16 21.38
N GLY A 291 -14.72 14.94 21.43
CA GLY A 291 -13.53 14.65 22.23
C GLY A 291 -12.57 13.64 21.60
N TRP A 292 -12.77 13.26 20.33
CA TRP A 292 -11.97 12.25 19.61
C TRP A 292 -10.74 12.84 18.92
N ASN A 293 -10.12 13.86 19.52
CA ASN A 293 -8.98 14.56 18.94
C ASN A 293 -7.80 13.61 18.65
N GLN A 294 -7.63 12.57 19.47
CA GLN A 294 -6.52 11.62 19.36
C GLN A 294 -6.72 10.53 18.30
N LYS A 295 -7.95 10.34 17.77
CA LYS A 295 -8.20 9.38 16.69
C LYS A 295 -7.55 9.85 15.39
N LYS A 296 -7.00 8.92 14.61
CA LYS A 296 -6.30 9.17 13.35
C LYS A 296 -7.28 9.16 12.19
N LEU A 297 -7.36 10.29 11.49
CA LEU A 297 -8.23 10.46 10.33
C LEU A 297 -7.36 10.63 9.09
N TRP A 298 -7.59 9.78 8.10
CA TRP A 298 -6.87 9.79 6.84
C TRP A 298 -7.80 10.19 5.70
N ALA A 299 -7.38 11.18 4.91
CA ALA A 299 -7.92 11.44 3.59
C ALA A 299 -7.11 10.68 2.54
N LEU A 300 -7.77 9.93 1.66
CA LEU A 300 -7.12 9.10 0.63
C LEU A 300 -7.47 9.62 -0.76
N GLY A 301 -6.56 9.53 -1.71
CA GLY A 301 -6.89 9.80 -3.11
C GLY A 301 -5.75 9.56 -4.07
N GLY A 302 -6.07 9.26 -5.32
CA GLY A 302 -5.08 9.17 -6.39
C GLY A 302 -4.56 10.55 -6.81
N ASP A 303 -3.54 10.60 -7.68
CA ASP A 303 -3.01 11.86 -8.19
C ASP A 303 -4.07 12.72 -8.88
N GLY A 304 -5.01 12.15 -9.65
CA GLY A 304 -6.09 12.96 -10.23
C GLY A 304 -7.01 13.63 -9.23
N GLY A 305 -7.25 12.99 -8.09
CA GLY A 305 -8.08 13.55 -7.02
C GLY A 305 -7.34 14.64 -6.25
N MET A 306 -6.02 14.49 -6.07
CA MET A 306 -5.25 15.30 -5.12
C MET A 306 -4.33 16.34 -5.78
N PHE A 307 -3.86 16.09 -7.00
CA PHE A 307 -3.03 17.01 -7.79
C PHE A 307 -3.87 17.93 -8.67
N ASP A 308 -5.03 17.46 -9.12
CA ASP A 308 -5.88 18.15 -10.08
C ASP A 308 -7.20 18.64 -9.45
N ILE A 309 -8.29 17.86 -9.59
CA ILE A 309 -9.65 18.35 -9.32
C ILE A 309 -9.87 18.74 -7.85
N GLY A 310 -9.30 17.98 -6.91
CA GLY A 310 -9.39 18.24 -5.47
C GLY A 310 -8.21 19.02 -4.90
N PHE A 311 -7.29 19.53 -5.74
CA PHE A 311 -6.11 20.24 -5.25
C PHE A 311 -6.45 21.48 -4.41
N GLN A 312 -7.51 22.21 -4.77
CA GLN A 312 -7.96 23.37 -3.97
C GLN A 312 -8.48 22.93 -2.59
N ALA A 313 -9.20 21.81 -2.53
CA ALA A 313 -9.68 21.24 -1.27
C ALA A 313 -8.53 20.75 -0.39
N LEU A 314 -7.54 20.08 -1.00
CA LEU A 314 -6.29 19.68 -0.33
C LEU A 314 -5.57 20.90 0.22
N SER A 315 -5.26 21.89 -0.63
CA SER A 315 -4.58 23.12 -0.22
C SER A 315 -5.31 23.86 0.92
N ARG A 316 -6.65 23.88 0.91
CA ARG A 316 -7.45 24.44 2.00
C ARG A 316 -7.30 23.66 3.31
N LEU A 317 -7.29 22.32 3.25
CA LEU A 317 -7.05 21.46 4.42
C LEU A 317 -5.65 21.71 4.99
N LEU A 318 -4.63 21.79 4.15
CA LEU A 318 -3.25 22.04 4.59
C LEU A 318 -3.09 23.40 5.26
N ALA A 319 -3.86 24.41 4.84
CA ALA A 319 -3.89 25.72 5.50
C ALA A 319 -4.81 25.79 6.74
N SER A 320 -5.45 24.69 7.15
CA SER A 320 -6.47 24.71 8.22
C SER A 320 -5.92 24.50 9.63
N GLY A 321 -4.73 23.90 9.76
CA GLY A 321 -4.18 23.47 11.06
C GLY A 321 -4.89 22.24 11.67
N LEU A 322 -5.84 21.62 10.95
CA LEU A 322 -6.54 20.43 11.43
C LEU A 322 -5.63 19.20 11.37
N ASP A 323 -5.63 18.39 12.44
CA ASP A 323 -4.97 17.08 12.51
C ASP A 323 -5.67 16.07 11.59
N VAL A 324 -5.27 16.08 10.32
CA VAL A 324 -5.75 15.17 9.27
C VAL A 324 -4.55 14.76 8.43
N ASN A 325 -4.37 13.46 8.29
CA ASN A 325 -3.34 12.89 7.44
C ASN A 325 -3.91 12.70 6.04
N VAL A 326 -3.12 12.97 5.00
CA VAL A 326 -3.49 12.74 3.61
C VAL A 326 -2.52 11.73 3.01
N LEU A 327 -3.03 10.65 2.44
CA LEU A 327 -2.25 9.70 1.64
C LEU A 327 -2.61 9.88 0.17
N ILE A 328 -1.66 10.37 -0.62
CA ILE A 328 -1.80 10.50 -2.07
C ILE A 328 -1.16 9.30 -2.74
N LEU A 329 -1.98 8.56 -3.48
CA LEU A 329 -1.60 7.37 -4.23
C LEU A 329 -1.23 7.80 -5.65
N ASP A 330 0.03 8.15 -5.86
CA ASP A 330 0.49 8.75 -7.12
C ASP A 330 0.79 7.63 -8.11
N THR A 331 -0.09 7.43 -9.09
CA THR A 331 0.13 6.53 -10.23
C THR A 331 0.52 7.29 -11.49
N GLN A 332 0.72 8.62 -11.39
CA GLN A 332 1.08 9.51 -12.49
C GLN A 332 0.11 9.49 -13.69
N VAL A 333 -1.13 9.02 -13.49
CA VAL A 333 -2.23 9.01 -14.47
C VAL A 333 -3.56 8.86 -13.74
N TYR A 334 -4.67 9.15 -14.41
CA TYR A 334 -5.98 8.75 -13.90
C TYR A 334 -6.22 7.27 -14.22
N SER A 335 -5.67 6.39 -13.38
CA SER A 335 -5.70 4.94 -13.61
C SER A 335 -7.12 4.40 -13.81
N ASN A 336 -8.06 4.75 -12.93
CA ASN A 336 -9.42 4.19 -12.94
C ASN A 336 -10.19 4.48 -14.24
N THR A 337 -10.02 5.68 -14.80
CA THR A 337 -10.73 6.10 -16.01
C THR A 337 -10.01 5.69 -17.29
N GLY A 338 -8.98 4.84 -17.17
CA GLY A 338 -8.22 4.24 -18.26
C GLY A 338 -7.04 5.07 -18.73
N GLY A 339 -6.30 5.71 -17.81
CA GLY A 339 -4.97 6.25 -18.10
C GLY A 339 -4.96 7.63 -18.75
N GLN A 340 -5.81 8.56 -18.31
CA GLN A 340 -5.70 9.96 -18.72
C GLN A 340 -4.50 10.62 -18.06
N THR A 341 -3.91 11.57 -18.78
CA THR A 341 -2.87 12.45 -18.24
C THR A 341 -3.38 13.19 -17.00
N SER A 342 -2.56 13.22 -15.95
CA SER A 342 -2.73 14.07 -14.77
C SER A 342 -1.61 15.11 -14.70
N THR A 343 -1.71 16.10 -13.81
CA THR A 343 -0.55 16.96 -13.57
C THR A 343 0.62 16.25 -12.86
N ALA A 344 0.42 15.04 -12.34
CA ALA A 344 1.48 14.17 -11.82
C ALA A 344 2.23 13.41 -12.93
N SER A 345 1.66 13.25 -14.13
CA SER A 345 2.35 12.62 -15.25
C SER A 345 3.70 13.30 -15.58
N PHE A 346 4.70 12.51 -15.94
CA PHE A 346 6.03 12.99 -16.32
C PHE A 346 6.02 13.73 -17.65
N PHE A 347 7.02 14.59 -17.88
CA PHE A 347 7.24 15.16 -19.21
C PHE A 347 7.55 14.05 -20.21
N GLY A 348 7.00 14.12 -21.41
CA GLY A 348 7.11 13.09 -22.43
C GLY A 348 6.19 11.89 -22.21
N GLN A 349 5.56 11.73 -21.05
CA GLN A 349 4.75 10.54 -20.78
C GLN A 349 3.58 10.41 -21.77
N GLU A 350 3.45 9.24 -22.40
CA GLU A 350 2.27 8.91 -23.21
C GLU A 350 1.10 8.52 -22.29
N ALA A 351 -0.04 9.18 -22.49
CA ALA A 351 -1.29 8.89 -21.80
C ALA A 351 -2.47 9.41 -22.63
N LYS A 352 -3.71 9.05 -22.29
CA LYS A 352 -4.89 9.65 -22.95
C LYS A 352 -4.92 11.15 -22.66
N LEU A 353 -5.23 11.96 -23.69
CA LEU A 353 -5.09 13.43 -23.72
C LEU A 353 -3.64 13.94 -23.88
N SER A 354 -2.64 13.06 -23.87
CA SER A 354 -1.24 13.37 -24.21
C SER A 354 -0.63 12.25 -25.03
N ALA A 355 -1.20 12.04 -26.22
CA ALA A 355 -0.71 11.01 -27.15
C ALA A 355 0.68 11.37 -27.69
N PHE A 356 1.52 10.35 -27.88
CA PHE A 356 2.81 10.50 -28.54
C PHE A 356 2.63 10.50 -30.07
N GLY A 357 3.28 11.44 -30.75
CA GLY A 357 3.32 11.51 -32.21
C GLY A 357 4.26 12.60 -32.73
N LYS A 358 4.38 12.71 -34.05
CA LYS A 358 5.33 13.65 -34.70
C LYS A 358 5.19 15.12 -34.25
N ALA A 359 3.98 15.53 -33.87
CA ALA A 359 3.70 16.91 -33.45
C ALA A 359 3.80 17.14 -31.93
N ARG A 360 3.68 16.07 -31.12
CA ARG A 360 3.67 16.16 -29.65
C ARG A 360 4.31 14.90 -29.05
N PRO A 361 5.32 15.04 -28.18
CA PRO A 361 6.04 13.89 -27.65
C PRO A 361 5.36 13.32 -26.39
N GLY A 362 4.02 13.28 -26.32
CA GLY A 362 3.31 13.01 -25.06
C GLY A 362 3.06 14.28 -24.24
N LYS A 363 3.07 14.18 -22.91
CA LYS A 363 2.81 15.33 -22.02
C LYS A 363 3.91 16.38 -22.13
N VAL A 364 3.53 17.66 -22.22
CA VAL A 364 4.47 18.78 -22.39
C VAL A 364 4.60 19.66 -21.15
N GLU A 365 3.61 19.62 -20.27
CA GLU A 365 3.65 20.31 -18.99
C GLU A 365 4.66 19.61 -18.07
N LYS A 366 5.37 20.39 -17.24
CA LYS A 366 6.18 19.83 -16.16
C LYS A 366 5.30 19.05 -15.19
N ARG A 367 5.86 18.03 -14.56
CA ARG A 367 5.21 17.34 -13.44
C ARG A 367 5.01 18.32 -12.29
N LYS A 368 3.83 18.29 -11.68
CA LYS A 368 3.50 19.07 -10.48
C LYS A 368 4.06 18.34 -9.26
N GLU A 369 5.06 18.91 -8.60
CA GLU A 369 5.69 18.31 -7.42
C GLU A 369 4.84 18.57 -6.16
N ALA A 370 3.82 17.74 -5.92
CA ALA A 370 2.87 17.95 -4.82
C ALA A 370 3.52 18.01 -3.44
N ALA A 371 4.54 17.19 -3.16
CA ALA A 371 5.26 17.25 -1.89
C ALA A 371 5.96 18.60 -1.67
N GLN A 372 6.60 19.14 -2.71
CA GLN A 372 7.25 20.46 -2.63
C GLN A 372 6.24 21.60 -2.47
N ILE A 373 5.06 21.49 -3.09
CA ILE A 373 4.01 22.48 -2.90
C ILE A 373 3.42 22.37 -1.48
N ALA A 374 3.19 21.16 -0.98
CA ALA A 374 2.64 20.91 0.35
C ALA A 374 3.57 21.45 1.45
N MET A 375 4.89 21.28 1.34
CA MET A 375 5.82 21.77 2.37
C MET A 375 5.95 23.30 2.41
N MET A 376 5.44 24.01 1.39
CA MET A 376 5.36 25.48 1.39
C MET A 376 4.10 25.99 2.10
N HIS A 377 3.14 25.13 2.44
CA HIS A 377 2.11 25.48 3.41
C HIS A 377 2.72 25.61 4.81
N PRO A 378 2.24 26.55 5.64
CA PRO A 378 2.74 26.72 6.99
C PRO A 378 2.37 25.49 7.85
N ASP A 379 3.34 24.98 8.62
CA ASP A 379 3.12 23.94 9.62
C ASP A 379 2.43 22.66 9.08
N VAL A 380 3.01 22.10 8.00
CA VAL A 380 2.57 20.84 7.40
C VAL A 380 3.70 19.82 7.42
N TYR A 381 3.42 18.63 7.97
CA TYR A 381 4.30 17.48 7.81
C TYR A 381 4.15 16.92 6.40
N VAL A 382 5.26 16.72 5.69
CA VAL A 382 5.21 16.18 4.33
C VAL A 382 6.19 15.03 4.16
N ALA A 383 5.77 13.97 3.50
CA ALA A 383 6.67 12.92 3.05
C ALA A 383 6.41 12.57 1.58
N GLN A 384 7.46 12.20 0.86
CA GLN A 384 7.40 11.55 -0.44
C GLN A 384 8.13 10.21 -0.32
N THR A 385 7.43 9.11 -0.59
CA THR A 385 7.93 7.76 -0.27
C THR A 385 7.53 6.71 -1.31
N THR A 386 8.09 5.50 -1.21
CA THR A 386 7.60 4.32 -1.93
C THR A 386 7.46 3.13 -0.97
N CYS A 387 6.61 2.16 -1.30
CA CYS A 387 6.43 0.93 -0.50
C CYS A 387 7.72 0.11 -0.46
N ALA A 388 8.43 0.08 -1.59
CA ALA A 388 9.70 -0.61 -1.77
C ALA A 388 10.88 -0.08 -0.92
N HIS A 389 10.65 0.98 -0.15
CA HIS A 389 11.53 1.42 0.94
C HIS A 389 10.77 1.34 2.28
N PRO A 390 10.47 0.14 2.81
CA PRO A 390 9.52 -0.03 3.91
C PRO A 390 9.87 0.80 5.16
N ASN A 391 11.17 0.89 5.49
CA ASN A 391 11.63 1.69 6.62
C ASN A 391 11.38 3.20 6.44
N HIS A 392 11.50 3.73 5.22
CA HIS A 392 11.19 5.12 4.94
C HIS A 392 9.67 5.33 4.94
N PHE A 393 8.92 4.41 4.33
CA PHE A 393 7.46 4.44 4.31
C PHE A 393 6.85 4.44 5.71
N TYR A 394 7.24 3.49 6.56
CA TYR A 394 6.68 3.37 7.91
C TYR A 394 7.05 4.57 8.79
N ARG A 395 8.27 5.10 8.68
CA ARG A 395 8.63 6.36 9.36
C ARG A 395 7.82 7.54 8.87
N ALA A 396 7.53 7.61 7.57
CA ALA A 396 6.68 8.65 7.01
C ALA A 396 5.26 8.61 7.63
N VAL A 397 4.65 7.42 7.70
CA VAL A 397 3.32 7.21 8.29
C VAL A 397 3.30 7.48 9.80
N MET A 398 4.28 6.97 10.54
CA MET A 398 4.39 7.22 11.99
C MET A 398 4.60 8.72 12.28
N GLY A 399 5.48 9.38 11.53
CA GLY A 399 5.71 10.82 11.67
C GLY A 399 4.47 11.66 11.39
N ALA A 400 3.68 11.30 10.36
CA ALA A 400 2.39 11.93 10.08
C ALA A 400 1.39 11.70 11.22
N ASN A 401 1.27 10.47 11.73
CA ASN A 401 0.39 10.16 12.86
C ASN A 401 0.76 10.89 14.16
N GLU A 402 2.05 11.16 14.39
CA GLU A 402 2.53 11.90 15.56
C GLU A 402 2.43 13.43 15.42
N TYR A 403 2.33 13.94 14.19
CA TYR A 403 2.32 15.37 13.93
C TYR A 403 0.96 15.98 14.33
N PRO A 404 0.91 16.98 15.23
CA PRO A 404 -0.36 17.55 15.72
C PRO A 404 -0.91 18.60 14.74
N GLY A 405 -1.12 18.22 13.48
CA GLY A 405 -1.55 19.13 12.42
C GLY A 405 -1.72 18.41 11.07
N PRO A 406 -1.90 19.16 9.97
CA PRO A 406 -2.06 18.57 8.65
C PRO A 406 -0.78 17.83 8.24
N ALA A 407 -0.95 16.62 7.69
CA ALA A 407 0.15 15.86 7.13
C ALA A 407 -0.18 15.36 5.73
N VAL A 408 0.81 15.29 4.83
CA VAL A 408 0.66 14.73 3.48
C VAL A 408 1.76 13.73 3.19
N ILE A 409 1.39 12.56 2.73
CA ILE A 409 2.31 11.54 2.24
C ILE A 409 1.99 11.28 0.77
N VAL A 410 2.94 11.55 -0.12
CA VAL A 410 2.86 11.21 -1.54
C VAL A 410 3.59 9.89 -1.76
N VAL A 411 2.87 8.87 -2.21
CA VAL A 411 3.43 7.53 -2.43
C VAL A 411 3.52 7.28 -3.93
N TYR A 412 4.70 6.93 -4.44
CA TYR A 412 4.79 6.40 -5.79
C TYR A 412 4.16 5.01 -5.83
N ASN A 413 3.17 4.85 -6.70
CA ASN A 413 2.46 3.60 -6.91
C ASN A 413 2.54 3.19 -8.38
N THR A 414 3.10 2.01 -8.62
CA THR A 414 3.11 1.38 -9.93
C THR A 414 1.67 1.00 -10.33
N CYS A 415 1.28 1.35 -11.56
CA CYS A 415 0.02 0.96 -12.15
C CYS A 415 0.31 0.07 -13.36
N GLN A 416 0.17 -1.25 -13.19
CA GLN A 416 0.50 -2.26 -14.19
C GLN A 416 0.00 -1.91 -15.59
N PRO A 417 -1.33 -1.73 -15.81
CA PRO A 417 -1.85 -1.49 -17.16
C PRO A 417 -1.38 -0.16 -17.76
N GLU A 418 -1.34 0.91 -16.96
CA GLU A 418 -1.07 2.26 -17.48
C GLU A 418 0.41 2.60 -17.58
N HIS A 419 1.26 1.93 -16.79
CA HIS A 419 2.72 2.01 -16.93
C HIS A 419 3.23 1.02 -17.97
N GLY A 420 2.45 -0.02 -18.29
CA GLY A 420 2.81 -1.06 -19.25
C GLY A 420 3.93 -1.95 -18.73
N VAL A 421 3.81 -2.37 -17.47
CA VAL A 421 4.77 -3.23 -16.75
C VAL A 421 4.08 -4.52 -16.28
N GLY A 422 4.88 -5.55 -15.98
CA GLY A 422 4.36 -6.83 -15.49
C GLY A 422 3.75 -6.75 -14.08
N ASP A 423 2.95 -7.76 -13.72
CA ASP A 423 2.24 -7.81 -12.43
C ASP A 423 3.18 -7.91 -11.22
N ASN A 424 4.41 -8.40 -11.41
CA ASN A 424 5.44 -8.55 -10.38
C ASN A 424 6.42 -7.37 -10.29
N MET A 425 6.13 -6.25 -10.98
CA MET A 425 7.08 -5.16 -11.16
C MET A 425 6.86 -3.98 -10.20
N SER A 426 5.97 -4.10 -9.21
CA SER A 426 5.54 -2.94 -8.41
C SER A 426 6.70 -2.38 -7.58
N SER A 427 7.35 -3.24 -6.77
CA SER A 427 8.48 -2.89 -5.92
C SER A 427 9.72 -2.55 -6.75
N HIS A 428 9.98 -3.31 -7.81
CA HIS A 428 11.09 -3.04 -8.73
C HIS A 428 11.01 -1.63 -9.31
N GLN A 429 9.85 -1.24 -9.88
CA GLN A 429 9.67 0.08 -10.46
C GLN A 429 9.77 1.19 -9.41
N ALA A 430 9.22 0.96 -8.22
CA ALA A 430 9.32 1.90 -7.10
C ALA A 430 10.77 2.10 -6.62
N LYS A 431 11.62 1.07 -6.61
CA LYS A 431 13.06 1.20 -6.32
C LYS A 431 13.77 1.98 -7.42
N LEU A 432 13.56 1.57 -8.67
CA LEU A 432 14.19 2.20 -9.84
C LEU A 432 13.81 3.68 -9.96
N ALA A 433 12.57 4.06 -9.64
CA ALA A 433 12.13 5.45 -9.64
C ALA A 433 12.92 6.33 -8.66
N VAL A 434 13.30 5.80 -7.50
CA VAL A 434 14.13 6.51 -6.50
C VAL A 434 15.59 6.60 -6.97
N GLU A 435 16.14 5.48 -7.43
CA GLU A 435 17.54 5.36 -7.86
C GLU A 435 17.86 6.27 -9.07
N THR A 436 16.89 6.45 -9.97
CA THR A 436 17.00 7.25 -11.20
C THR A 436 16.50 8.68 -11.05
N ARG A 437 16.20 9.14 -9.82
CA ARG A 437 15.63 10.46 -9.52
C ARG A 437 14.28 10.77 -10.18
N ALA A 438 13.58 9.77 -10.73
CA ALA A 438 12.22 9.96 -11.22
C ALA A 438 11.29 10.41 -10.08
N PHE A 439 11.45 9.79 -8.90
CA PHE A 439 10.67 10.05 -7.69
C PHE A 439 11.55 9.97 -6.43
N PRO A 440 12.29 11.05 -6.08
CA PRO A 440 13.15 11.06 -4.89
C PRO A 440 12.36 10.95 -3.58
N LEU A 441 12.95 10.31 -2.56
CA LEU A 441 12.37 10.26 -1.22
C LEU A 441 12.61 11.58 -0.47
N LEU A 442 11.66 12.02 0.33
CA LEU A 442 11.88 13.14 1.25
C LEU A 442 10.95 13.06 2.47
N ILE A 443 11.41 13.60 3.59
CA ILE A 443 10.57 13.94 4.75
C ILE A 443 10.84 15.40 5.09
N HIS A 444 9.78 16.21 5.15
CA HIS A 444 9.76 17.55 5.73
C HIS A 444 8.98 17.49 7.04
N ASP A 445 9.66 17.67 8.16
CA ASP A 445 9.06 17.71 9.50
C ASP A 445 9.25 19.10 10.13
N PRO A 446 8.17 19.90 10.28
CA PRO A 446 8.25 21.21 10.92
C PRO A 446 8.83 21.18 12.35
N ARG A 447 8.78 20.04 13.04
CA ARG A 447 9.30 19.87 14.41
C ARG A 447 10.83 19.74 14.46
N ALA A 448 11.48 19.47 13.33
CA ALA A 448 12.91 19.15 13.29
C ALA A 448 13.84 20.39 13.39
N GLY A 449 13.34 21.60 13.13
CA GLY A 449 14.14 22.82 13.24
C GLY A 449 13.41 24.08 12.77
N GLU A 450 14.14 25.19 12.68
CA GLU A 450 13.58 26.49 12.28
C GLU A 450 13.73 26.74 10.78
N SER A 451 14.82 26.28 10.19
CA SER A 451 15.12 26.44 8.77
C SER A 451 14.54 25.29 7.91
N LEU A 452 14.30 25.55 6.62
CA LEU A 452 13.91 24.49 5.68
C LEU A 452 14.97 23.38 5.60
N ALA A 453 16.26 23.72 5.68
CA ALA A 453 17.34 22.74 5.63
C ALA A 453 17.33 21.77 6.82
N GLU A 454 16.97 22.24 8.02
CA GLU A 454 16.82 21.38 9.21
C GLU A 454 15.54 20.54 9.14
N ARG A 455 14.49 21.06 8.49
CA ARG A 455 13.20 20.38 8.36
C ARG A 455 13.19 19.29 7.30
N ILE A 456 14.06 19.38 6.28
CA ILE A 456 14.08 18.46 5.14
C ILE A 456 15.16 17.39 5.31
N SER A 457 14.74 16.14 5.33
CA SER A 457 15.59 14.96 5.24
C SER A 457 15.42 14.27 3.89
N LEU A 458 16.51 14.12 3.15
CA LEU A 458 16.58 13.28 1.94
C LEU A 458 17.11 11.86 2.22
N LYS A 459 17.22 11.46 3.49
CA LYS A 459 17.73 10.15 3.89
C LYS A 459 16.88 9.03 3.28
N GLY A 460 17.56 8.03 2.70
CA GLY A 460 16.93 6.90 2.01
C GLY A 460 17.21 6.91 0.51
N ASN A 461 17.48 8.08 -0.08
CA ASN A 461 17.96 8.14 -1.45
C ASN A 461 19.43 7.69 -1.56
N PRO A 462 19.81 6.99 -2.65
CA PRO A 462 21.21 6.71 -2.94
C PRO A 462 21.97 7.98 -3.35
N ALA A 463 23.30 7.99 -3.14
CA ALA A 463 24.22 9.03 -3.62
C ALA A 463 23.76 10.48 -3.35
N LEU A 464 23.51 10.81 -2.08
CA LEU A 464 22.81 12.05 -1.67
C LEU A 464 23.42 13.37 -2.15
N LYS A 465 24.74 13.43 -2.36
CA LYS A 465 25.46 14.63 -2.80
C LYS A 465 25.76 14.64 -4.29
N GLU A 466 25.45 13.54 -4.98
CA GLU A 466 25.71 13.37 -6.40
C GLU A 466 24.44 13.59 -7.20
N ASP A 467 24.61 13.91 -8.49
CA ASP A 467 23.50 14.06 -9.42
C ASP A 467 22.77 12.71 -9.65
N TRP A 468 23.53 11.62 -9.78
CA TRP A 468 23.02 10.29 -10.10
C TRP A 468 23.58 9.22 -9.17
N ALA A 469 22.80 8.17 -8.92
CA ALA A 469 23.33 6.92 -8.39
C ALA A 469 24.14 6.17 -9.46
N THR A 470 24.95 5.21 -9.05
CA THR A 470 25.74 4.38 -9.98
C THR A 470 25.21 2.96 -9.94
N ASP A 471 24.98 2.35 -11.10
CA ASP A 471 24.66 0.93 -11.21
C ASP A 471 25.91 0.12 -10.82
N PRO A 472 25.85 -0.71 -9.77
CA PRO A 472 27.00 -1.49 -9.32
C PRO A 472 27.46 -2.53 -10.35
N ARG A 473 26.60 -2.93 -11.30
CA ARG A 473 26.93 -3.95 -12.32
C ARG A 473 27.69 -3.37 -13.50
N THR A 474 27.34 -2.15 -13.92
CA THR A 474 27.89 -1.52 -15.13
C THR A 474 28.84 -0.36 -14.83
N GLY A 475 28.81 0.18 -13.60
CA GLY A 475 29.55 1.38 -13.22
C GLY A 475 29.02 2.67 -13.86
N GLN A 476 27.89 2.61 -14.57
CA GLN A 476 27.29 3.76 -15.25
C GLN A 476 26.30 4.49 -14.32
N PRO A 477 26.05 5.80 -14.54
CA PRO A 477 25.00 6.52 -13.85
C PRO A 477 23.62 5.90 -14.13
N LEU A 478 22.80 5.74 -13.08
CA LEU A 478 21.38 5.42 -13.19
C LEU A 478 20.59 6.71 -13.37
N THR A 479 19.91 6.83 -14.50
CA THR A 479 19.22 8.04 -14.95
C THR A 479 17.74 7.80 -15.24
N PHE A 480 16.97 8.86 -15.41
CA PHE A 480 15.56 8.75 -15.79
C PHE A 480 15.34 7.94 -17.08
N VAL A 481 16.31 7.93 -18.01
CA VAL A 481 16.21 7.14 -19.24
C VAL A 481 16.18 5.64 -18.93
N ASP A 482 16.91 5.18 -17.92
CA ASP A 482 16.94 3.79 -17.49
C ASP A 482 15.60 3.35 -16.89
N PHE A 483 14.98 4.23 -16.11
CA PHE A 483 13.60 4.05 -15.64
C PHE A 483 12.61 3.99 -16.81
N ALA A 484 12.62 5.00 -17.68
CA ALA A 484 11.71 5.09 -18.82
C ALA A 484 11.82 3.88 -19.77
N ARG A 485 13.01 3.30 -19.91
CA ARG A 485 13.25 2.11 -20.74
C ARG A 485 12.43 0.89 -20.28
N THR A 486 12.09 0.82 -18.99
CA THR A 486 11.39 -0.33 -18.41
C THR A 486 9.87 -0.21 -18.43
N GLU A 487 9.32 0.92 -18.89
CA GLU A 487 7.88 1.19 -18.87
C GLU A 487 7.31 1.39 -20.28
N GLY A 488 6.16 0.75 -20.55
CA GLY A 488 5.45 0.85 -21.82
C GLY A 488 5.04 2.29 -22.18
N ARG A 489 4.73 3.12 -21.19
CA ARG A 489 4.32 4.54 -21.38
C ARG A 489 5.40 5.47 -21.95
N PHE A 490 6.64 5.00 -22.06
CA PHE A 490 7.75 5.74 -22.70
C PHE A 490 8.32 5.02 -23.92
N ARG A 491 7.83 3.82 -24.27
CA ARG A 491 8.41 2.94 -25.30
C ARG A 491 8.65 3.64 -26.64
N LYS A 492 7.76 4.55 -27.04
CA LYS A 492 7.81 5.23 -28.35
C LYS A 492 8.90 6.32 -28.46
N HIS A 493 9.55 6.66 -27.36
CA HIS A 493 10.67 7.59 -27.34
C HIS A 493 12.02 6.95 -27.68
N PHE A 494 12.06 5.63 -27.81
CA PHE A 494 13.29 4.92 -28.16
C PHE A 494 13.29 4.57 -29.65
N ASP A 495 14.43 4.80 -30.30
CA ASP A 495 14.67 4.32 -31.66
C ASP A 495 14.93 2.79 -31.70
N GLN A 496 15.22 2.26 -32.88
CA GLN A 496 15.48 0.82 -33.07
C GLN A 496 16.74 0.33 -32.35
N ASP A 497 17.70 1.23 -32.10
CA ASP A 497 18.95 0.95 -31.40
C ASP A 497 18.81 1.18 -29.88
N GLY A 498 17.64 1.64 -29.43
CA GLY A 498 17.34 1.92 -28.03
C GLY A 498 17.87 3.28 -27.54
N ASN A 499 18.22 4.21 -28.43
CA ASN A 499 18.59 5.57 -28.04
C ASN A 499 17.34 6.39 -27.70
N PRO A 500 17.35 7.19 -26.62
CA PRO A 500 16.25 8.06 -26.28
C PRO A 500 16.15 9.26 -27.23
N ASP A 501 14.94 9.72 -27.49
CA ASP A 501 14.70 10.99 -28.17
C ASP A 501 15.01 12.20 -27.28
N GLN A 502 14.98 13.40 -27.88
CA GLN A 502 15.24 14.64 -27.16
C GLN A 502 14.26 14.87 -25.99
N SER A 503 13.02 14.41 -26.10
CA SER A 503 11.98 14.64 -25.08
C SER A 503 12.26 13.87 -23.80
N LEU A 504 12.78 12.63 -23.91
CA LEU A 504 13.25 11.88 -22.75
C LEU A 504 14.49 12.51 -22.12
N LEU A 505 15.42 13.03 -22.93
CA LEU A 505 16.59 13.76 -22.41
C LEU A 505 16.16 15.04 -21.67
N ASP A 506 15.15 15.74 -22.18
CA ASP A 506 14.57 16.91 -21.52
C ASP A 506 13.86 16.53 -20.22
N CYS A 507 13.13 15.40 -20.18
CA CYS A 507 12.55 14.89 -18.94
C CYS A 507 13.64 14.55 -17.91
N MET A 508 14.70 13.85 -18.33
CA MET A 508 15.84 13.53 -17.48
C MET A 508 16.48 14.79 -16.89
N ALA A 509 16.68 15.85 -17.70
CA ALA A 509 17.18 17.13 -17.22
C ALA A 509 16.23 17.79 -16.20
N GLN A 510 14.92 17.72 -16.41
CA GLN A 510 13.92 18.21 -15.44
C GLN A 510 13.93 17.43 -14.12
N ARG A 511 14.12 16.11 -14.17
CA ARG A 511 14.25 15.28 -12.95
C ARG A 511 15.52 15.58 -12.18
N LEU A 512 16.63 15.77 -12.89
CA LEU A 512 17.87 16.19 -12.27
C LEU A 512 17.76 17.60 -11.65
N GLN A 513 17.09 18.55 -12.32
CA GLN A 513 16.84 19.87 -11.76
C GLN A 513 16.03 19.79 -10.46
N ASN A 514 14.98 18.95 -10.43
CA ASN A 514 14.19 18.72 -9.23
C ASN A 514 15.04 18.16 -8.08
N TRP A 515 15.89 17.16 -8.36
CA TRP A 515 16.80 16.58 -7.37
C TRP A 515 17.76 17.62 -6.79
N ARG A 516 18.38 18.44 -7.64
CA ARG A 516 19.30 19.50 -7.22
C ARG A 516 18.60 20.56 -6.36
N GLN A 517 17.37 20.93 -6.70
CA GLN A 517 16.55 21.82 -5.87
C GLN A 517 16.27 21.20 -4.49
N LEU A 518 15.96 19.89 -4.42
CA LEU A 518 15.80 19.22 -3.13
C LEU A 518 17.10 19.22 -2.31
N GLN A 519 18.26 19.01 -2.94
CA GLN A 519 19.56 19.08 -2.27
C GLN A 519 19.82 20.48 -1.70
N GLU A 520 19.57 21.54 -2.48
CA GLU A 520 19.71 22.93 -2.02
C GLU A 520 18.79 23.23 -0.84
N LEU A 521 17.52 22.83 -0.92
CA LEU A 521 16.54 23.00 0.15
C LEU A 521 16.92 22.23 1.43
N ALA A 522 17.62 21.09 1.30
CA ALA A 522 18.14 20.29 2.40
C ALA A 522 19.55 20.71 2.87
N GLY A 523 20.14 21.77 2.30
CA GLY A 523 21.49 22.23 2.64
C GLY A 523 22.62 21.27 2.27
N LEU A 524 22.42 20.42 1.26
CA LEU A 524 23.42 19.46 0.77
C LEU A 524 24.27 19.98 -0.40
N ARG A 525 23.83 21.06 -1.06
CA ARG A 525 24.50 21.72 -2.19
C ARG A 525 24.67 23.20 -1.91
#